data_AF-W2PIW1-F1
#
_entry.id   AF-W2PIW1-F1
#
_cell.length_a   1.000
_cell.length_b   1.000
_cell.length_c   1.000
_cell.angle_alpha   90.00
_cell.angle_beta   90.00
_cell.angle_gamma   90.00
#
_symmetry.space_group_name_H-M   'P 1'
#
loop_
_entity.id
_entity.type
_entity.pdbx_description
1 polymer ?
#
loop_
_entity_poly.entity_id
_entity_poly.type
_entity_poly.pdbx_seq_one_letter_code
_entity_poly.pdbx_strand_id
1 'polypeptide(L)'
;MAMFLQKQKTQPQSTGTIIRILPQHSSRRQHLAGPSDAIATNPDSFLEAYGPIGILLFIAAGVSVCWTVWLIVLNVRPKETANYLMDTADFDDGHFWLIIDPELDITMLNAVTLGALAASYVNVLLKMTVLRNSNFRIVPAGPSWEEMSPSLIARAPWLCQFLHQAATFWIELTGYYGHYRKFWNMLFKAGDIIVEAVQLHHLLEAGLSTTLAYGYTALIASSCLSQAYFILFPVAHTAFSEVLVDTVFDMFFAVVCPIILVLHSYTTFDLDRALARLYLKVYFPGSFQRQARMQSDPVVTTLFRFAFDSLRTLTWSDLVIRVTMNISFSYRLTRLVEVIHQRRKRLRTSSAKLAKLRTQRRVPCWVGALFVAASVFVLVYTNKCISESQKACELYPQCVAFAYRWDRQDVCPCLALVDVDRAPKTYG
;
A
#
# COMPACT_ATOMS: atom_id res chain seq x y z
N MET A 1 7.55 -5.37 81.16
CA MET A 1 8.77 -4.95 81.86
C MET A 1 9.49 -3.95 80.96
N ALA A 2 9.43 -2.66 81.37
CA ALA A 2 10.16 -1.45 80.95
C ALA A 2 10.69 -1.32 79.49
N MET A 3 10.15 -0.42 78.66
CA MET A 3 10.42 1.04 78.56
C MET A 3 11.77 1.39 77.93
N PHE A 4 11.73 1.99 76.73
CA PHE A 4 12.57 3.14 76.40
C PHE A 4 11.70 4.24 75.79
N LEU A 5 11.63 5.35 76.54
CA LEU A 5 10.95 6.59 76.23
C LEU A 5 11.81 7.42 75.26
N GLN A 6 11.22 7.96 74.20
CA GLN A 6 11.75 9.16 73.55
C GLN A 6 10.67 10.23 73.44
N LYS A 7 11.11 11.43 73.85
CA LYS A 7 10.37 12.55 74.39
C LYS A 7 9.83 13.46 73.28
N GLN A 8 8.53 13.76 73.33
CA GLN A 8 7.89 14.88 72.61
C GLN A 8 8.55 16.21 72.98
N LYS A 9 8.76 17.09 71.99
CA LYS A 9 8.88 18.53 72.21
C LYS A 9 8.06 19.28 71.17
N THR A 10 7.18 20.14 71.69
CA THR A 10 6.10 20.86 71.03
C THR A 10 6.59 22.15 70.33
N GLN A 11 5.79 22.53 69.32
CA GLN A 11 5.71 23.71 68.46
C GLN A 11 6.20 25.09 68.98
N PRO A 12 6.46 26.05 68.05
CA PRO A 12 5.48 27.13 67.90
C PRO A 12 5.13 27.56 66.45
N GLN A 13 3.83 27.83 66.27
CA GLN A 13 3.10 28.83 65.47
C GLN A 13 3.51 29.27 64.04
N SER A 14 2.54 29.08 63.14
CA SER A 14 1.83 30.07 62.30
C SER A 14 2.59 30.88 61.23
N THR A 15 2.37 30.53 59.96
CA THR A 15 1.72 31.42 58.98
C THR A 15 1.29 30.60 57.75
N GLY A 16 -0.02 30.36 57.64
CA GLY A 16 -0.62 29.78 56.44
C GLY A 16 -1.03 30.88 55.46
N THR A 17 -0.45 30.89 54.26
CA THR A 17 -0.95 31.71 53.16
C THR A 17 -2.02 30.92 52.42
N ILE A 18 -3.28 31.15 52.79
CA ILE A 18 -4.46 30.73 52.03
C ILE A 18 -4.71 31.79 50.96
N ILE A 19 -4.48 31.45 49.68
CA ILE A 19 -4.94 32.30 48.56
C ILE A 19 -6.39 31.91 48.25
N ARG A 20 -7.33 32.70 48.75
CA ARG A 20 -8.74 32.69 48.31
C ARG A 20 -8.84 33.38 46.95
N ILE A 21 -9.35 32.67 45.95
CA ILE A 21 -9.81 33.27 44.70
C ILE A 21 -11.21 33.84 44.96
N LEU A 22 -11.32 35.17 45.00
CA LEU A 22 -12.59 35.90 44.97
C LEU A 22 -12.95 36.24 43.50
N PRO A 23 -14.25 36.33 43.15
CA PRO A 23 -14.67 36.64 41.79
C PRO A 23 -14.44 38.13 41.51
N GLN A 24 -13.68 38.43 40.45
CA GLN A 24 -13.44 39.80 40.03
C GLN A 24 -14.65 40.33 39.26
N HIS A 25 -15.40 41.19 39.93
CA HIS A 25 -16.46 42.03 39.37
C HIS A 25 -15.88 42.92 38.25
N SER A 26 -16.46 42.85 37.05
CA SER A 26 -16.04 43.59 35.87
C SER A 26 -16.53 45.05 35.93
N SER A 27 -15.66 45.95 36.39
CA SER A 27 -15.89 47.39 36.25
C SER A 27 -15.69 47.82 34.80
N ARG A 28 -16.83 48.18 34.18
CA ARG A 28 -17.01 48.93 32.94
C ARG A 28 -15.95 50.03 32.75
N ARG A 29 -15.12 49.90 31.72
CA ARG A 29 -14.56 51.05 30.97
C ARG A 29 -14.79 50.81 29.49
N GLN A 30 -15.67 51.64 28.94
CA GLN A 30 -15.91 51.78 27.52
C GLN A 30 -14.63 52.30 26.86
N HIS A 31 -14.10 51.55 25.91
CA HIS A 31 -13.34 52.11 24.80
C HIS A 31 -13.92 51.55 23.51
N LEU A 32 -14.13 52.47 22.57
CA LEU A 32 -14.89 52.40 21.33
C LEU A 32 -14.77 51.07 20.58
N ALA A 33 -15.92 50.56 20.15
CA ALA A 33 -16.03 49.54 19.12
C ALA A 33 -15.46 50.09 17.80
N GLY A 34 -14.30 49.57 17.39
CA GLY A 34 -13.88 49.60 16.00
C GLY A 34 -14.44 48.37 15.29
N PRO A 35 -14.88 48.48 14.02
CA PRO A 35 -15.25 47.32 13.23
C PRO A 35 -13.95 46.63 12.79
N SER A 36 -13.38 45.80 13.66
CA SER A 36 -12.38 44.83 13.23
C SER A 36 -13.14 43.58 12.83
N ASP A 37 -13.65 43.66 11.60
CA ASP A 37 -13.76 42.58 10.64
C ASP A 37 -13.65 41.17 11.25
N ALA A 38 -14.83 40.58 11.48
CA ALA A 38 -14.99 39.19 11.15
C ALA A 38 -14.69 39.03 9.65
N ILE A 39 -13.40 39.01 9.29
CA ILE A 39 -12.98 38.44 8.02
C ILE A 39 -13.31 36.96 8.17
N ALA A 40 -14.49 36.59 7.71
CA ALA A 40 -14.75 35.25 7.23
C ALA A 40 -13.66 34.99 6.18
N THR A 41 -12.53 34.42 6.62
CA THR A 41 -11.48 33.98 5.72
C THR A 41 -12.15 33.00 4.78
N ASN A 42 -12.28 33.37 3.51
CA ASN A 42 -12.76 32.50 2.45
C ASN A 42 -12.14 31.10 2.63
N PRO A 43 -12.89 30.02 2.44
CA PRO A 43 -12.31 28.68 2.53
C PRO A 43 -11.17 28.61 1.51
N ASP A 44 -9.91 28.56 1.98
CA ASP A 44 -8.74 28.53 1.10
C ASP A 44 -8.98 27.49 0.00
N SER A 45 -8.70 27.84 -1.26
CA SER A 45 -8.89 26.91 -2.37
C SER A 45 -8.07 25.63 -2.12
N PHE A 46 -8.48 24.48 -2.68
CA PHE A 46 -7.74 23.22 -2.45
C PHE A 46 -6.26 23.32 -2.85
N LEU A 47 -6.01 24.06 -3.93
CA LEU A 47 -4.68 24.33 -4.46
C LEU A 47 -3.85 25.22 -3.53
N GLU A 48 -4.48 26.18 -2.84
CA GLU A 48 -3.84 27.00 -1.81
C GLU A 48 -3.58 26.22 -0.51
N ALA A 49 -4.44 25.24 -0.21
CA ALA A 49 -4.32 24.41 0.98
C ALA A 49 -3.25 23.31 0.90
N TYR A 50 -3.12 22.65 -0.26
CA TYR A 50 -2.27 21.47 -0.44
C TYR A 50 -1.25 21.60 -1.57
N GLY A 51 -1.31 22.68 -2.37
CA GLY A 51 -0.45 22.84 -3.54
C GLY A 51 -0.72 21.79 -4.64
N PRO A 52 0.12 21.73 -5.67
CA PRO A 52 0.02 20.73 -6.74
C PRO A 52 0.24 19.30 -6.23
N ILE A 53 1.06 19.11 -5.20
CA ILE A 53 1.30 17.80 -4.56
C ILE A 53 0.00 17.25 -3.96
N GLY A 54 -0.86 18.12 -3.42
CA GLY A 54 -2.18 17.74 -2.92
C GLY A 54 -3.08 17.09 -3.96
N ILE A 55 -3.04 17.58 -5.20
CA ILE A 55 -3.86 17.03 -6.29
C ILE A 55 -3.39 15.63 -6.62
N LEU A 56 -2.08 15.42 -6.71
CA LEU A 56 -1.50 14.12 -6.99
C LEU A 56 -1.87 13.10 -5.90
N LEU A 57 -1.81 13.48 -4.63
CA LEU A 57 -2.20 12.62 -3.51
C LEU A 57 -3.71 12.33 -3.47
N PHE A 58 -4.54 13.30 -3.84
CA PHE A 58 -5.99 13.12 -3.93
C PHE A 58 -6.34 12.13 -5.04
N ILE A 59 -5.73 12.28 -6.22
CA ILE A 59 -5.91 11.33 -7.33
C ILE A 59 -5.40 9.94 -6.93
N ALA A 60 -4.21 9.85 -6.31
CA ALA A 60 -3.65 8.60 -5.83
C ALA A 60 -4.59 7.87 -4.86
N ALA A 61 -5.13 8.60 -3.88
CA ALA A 61 -6.09 8.06 -2.92
C ALA A 61 -7.43 7.66 -3.57
N GLY A 62 -7.89 8.40 -4.57
CA GLY A 62 -9.09 8.06 -5.34
C GLY A 62 -8.92 6.78 -6.14
N VAL A 63 -7.83 6.69 -6.90
CA VAL A 63 -7.49 5.48 -7.68
C VAL A 63 -7.29 4.28 -6.75
N SER A 64 -6.67 4.46 -5.58
CA SER A 64 -6.49 3.36 -4.63
C SER A 64 -7.82 2.87 -4.04
N VAL A 65 -8.82 3.73 -3.81
CA VAL A 65 -10.18 3.30 -3.45
C VAL A 65 -10.80 2.47 -4.56
N CYS A 66 -10.83 2.98 -5.79
CA CYS A 66 -11.41 2.25 -6.91
C CYS A 66 -10.72 0.89 -7.13
N TRP A 67 -9.39 0.87 -7.05
CA TRP A 67 -8.61 -0.34 -7.21
C TRP A 67 -8.82 -1.35 -6.08
N THR A 68 -8.85 -0.91 -4.83
CA THR A 68 -9.12 -1.84 -3.71
C THR A 68 -10.52 -2.43 -3.77
N VAL A 69 -11.53 -1.65 -4.15
CA VAL A 69 -12.89 -2.16 -4.41
C VAL A 69 -12.86 -3.19 -5.56
N TRP A 70 -12.12 -2.91 -6.62
CA TRP A 70 -11.94 -3.84 -7.73
C TRP A 70 -11.29 -5.15 -7.28
N LEU A 71 -10.24 -5.10 -6.45
CA LEU A 71 -9.59 -6.29 -5.88
C LEU A 71 -10.55 -7.11 -5.01
N ILE A 72 -11.47 -6.49 -4.27
CA ILE A 72 -12.51 -7.21 -3.52
C ILE A 72 -13.40 -7.99 -4.48
N VAL A 73 -13.93 -7.34 -5.53
CA VAL A 73 -14.79 -7.99 -6.53
C VAL A 73 -14.06 -9.15 -7.21
N LEU A 74 -12.80 -8.93 -7.60
CA LEU A 74 -11.95 -9.91 -8.25
C LEU A 74 -11.71 -11.15 -7.37
N ASN A 75 -11.52 -10.99 -6.06
CA ASN A 75 -11.30 -12.11 -5.16
C ASN A 75 -12.60 -12.83 -4.76
N VAL A 76 -13.72 -12.11 -4.65
CA VAL A 76 -15.01 -12.69 -4.28
C VAL A 76 -15.67 -13.44 -5.45
N ARG A 77 -15.57 -12.91 -6.68
CA ARG A 77 -16.12 -13.53 -7.89
C ARG A 77 -15.09 -13.56 -9.02
N PRO A 78 -14.07 -14.42 -8.92
CA PRO A 78 -12.96 -14.43 -9.87
C PRO A 78 -13.40 -14.83 -11.29
N LYS A 79 -14.30 -15.80 -11.42
CA LYS A 79 -14.82 -16.27 -12.71
C LYS A 79 -15.58 -15.17 -13.47
N GLU A 80 -16.55 -14.54 -12.81
CA GLU A 80 -17.33 -13.44 -13.40
C GLU A 80 -16.43 -12.25 -13.74
N THR A 81 -15.46 -11.94 -12.87
CA THR A 81 -14.53 -10.83 -13.10
C THR A 81 -13.64 -11.07 -14.31
N ALA A 82 -13.07 -12.27 -14.46
CA ALA A 82 -12.26 -12.60 -15.63
C ALA A 82 -13.07 -12.55 -16.93
N ASN A 83 -14.30 -13.06 -16.90
CA ASN A 83 -15.21 -13.01 -18.05
C ASN A 83 -15.62 -11.59 -18.42
N TYR A 84 -15.90 -10.74 -17.43
CA TYR A 84 -16.21 -9.34 -17.64
C TYR A 84 -15.01 -8.58 -18.20
N LEU A 85 -13.83 -8.80 -17.63
CA LEU A 85 -12.60 -8.13 -18.04
C LEU A 85 -12.23 -8.46 -19.49
N MET A 86 -12.41 -9.71 -19.91
CA MET A 86 -12.02 -10.17 -21.25
C MET A 86 -13.15 -10.24 -22.26
N ASP A 87 -14.37 -9.82 -21.88
CA ASP A 87 -15.57 -9.93 -22.70
C ASP A 87 -15.79 -11.36 -23.21
N THR A 88 -15.81 -12.32 -22.28
CA THR A 88 -16.00 -13.74 -22.54
C THR A 88 -17.16 -14.38 -21.80
N ALA A 89 -18.06 -13.57 -21.22
CA ALA A 89 -19.18 -14.06 -20.41
C ALA A 89 -20.16 -14.96 -21.19
N ASP A 90 -20.35 -14.68 -22.49
CA ASP A 90 -21.26 -15.44 -23.36
C ASP A 90 -20.70 -16.81 -23.79
N PHE A 91 -19.42 -17.08 -23.51
CA PHE A 91 -18.73 -18.27 -24.02
C PHE A 91 -18.55 -19.35 -22.95
N ASP A 92 -18.57 -20.60 -23.39
CA ASP A 92 -18.34 -21.79 -22.56
C ASP A 92 -19.21 -21.84 -21.30
N ASP A 93 -20.47 -21.41 -21.39
CA ASP A 93 -21.43 -21.34 -20.28
C ASP A 93 -20.91 -20.53 -19.07
N GLY A 94 -20.08 -19.51 -19.32
CA GLY A 94 -19.43 -18.71 -18.28
C GLY A 94 -18.18 -19.35 -17.66
N HIS A 95 -17.73 -20.49 -18.18
CA HIS A 95 -16.56 -21.23 -17.70
C HIS A 95 -15.35 -21.18 -18.64
N PHE A 96 -15.26 -20.17 -19.50
CA PHE A 96 -14.15 -19.96 -20.44
C PHE A 96 -12.78 -20.08 -19.77
N TRP A 97 -12.60 -19.37 -18.65
CA TRP A 97 -11.34 -19.30 -17.93
C TRP A 97 -11.10 -20.43 -16.93
N LEU A 98 -12.00 -21.41 -16.75
CA LEU A 98 -11.82 -22.55 -15.83
C LEU A 98 -11.14 -22.20 -14.48
N ILE A 99 -11.48 -21.07 -13.88
CA ILE A 99 -10.79 -20.55 -12.70
C ILE A 99 -11.25 -21.34 -11.47
N ILE A 100 -10.32 -21.79 -10.62
CA ILE A 100 -10.63 -22.49 -9.38
C ILE A 100 -10.93 -21.46 -8.29
N ASP A 101 -12.04 -21.61 -7.56
CA ASP A 101 -12.38 -20.68 -6.49
C ASP A 101 -11.45 -20.84 -5.27
N PRO A 102 -11.04 -19.73 -4.61
CA PRO A 102 -10.17 -19.80 -3.44
C PRO A 102 -10.89 -20.35 -2.20
N GLU A 103 -10.12 -20.73 -1.19
CA GLU A 103 -10.66 -21.17 0.10
C GLU A 103 -11.49 -20.04 0.75
N LEU A 104 -12.62 -20.40 1.36
CA LEU A 104 -13.59 -19.45 1.89
C LEU A 104 -12.97 -18.55 2.96
N ASP A 105 -12.12 -19.12 3.83
CA ASP A 105 -11.48 -18.42 4.94
C ASP A 105 -10.51 -17.33 4.45
N ILE A 106 -9.67 -17.67 3.47
CA ILE A 106 -8.72 -16.72 2.85
C ILE A 106 -9.49 -15.60 2.14
N THR A 107 -10.55 -15.95 1.41
CA THR A 107 -11.38 -14.98 0.67
C THR A 107 -12.06 -13.99 1.61
N MET A 108 -12.64 -14.48 2.69
CA MET A 108 -13.31 -13.64 3.69
C MET A 108 -12.31 -12.70 4.38
N LEU A 109 -11.17 -13.24 4.84
CA LEU A 109 -10.14 -12.43 5.50
C LEU A 109 -9.56 -11.36 4.56
N ASN A 110 -9.31 -11.71 3.31
CA ASN A 110 -8.85 -10.78 2.29
C ASN A 110 -9.89 -9.66 2.05
N ALA A 111 -11.16 -10.03 1.86
CA ALA A 111 -12.24 -9.05 1.63
C ALA A 111 -12.42 -8.09 2.81
N VAL A 112 -12.39 -8.59 4.04
CA VAL A 112 -12.45 -7.76 5.26
C VAL A 112 -11.26 -6.80 5.32
N THR A 113 -10.06 -7.31 5.05
CA THR A 113 -8.83 -6.50 5.12
C THR A 113 -8.80 -5.42 4.04
N LEU A 114 -9.14 -5.77 2.79
CA LEU A 114 -9.26 -4.81 1.70
C LEU A 114 -10.38 -3.79 1.95
N GLY A 115 -11.50 -4.20 2.55
CA GLY A 115 -12.58 -3.29 2.96
C GLY A 115 -12.12 -2.27 4.00
N ALA A 116 -11.35 -2.70 5.01
CA ALA A 116 -10.74 -1.80 5.99
C ALA A 116 -9.75 -0.82 5.33
N LEU A 117 -8.95 -1.30 4.36
CA LEU A 117 -8.03 -0.46 3.59
C LEU A 117 -8.78 0.57 2.73
N ALA A 118 -9.83 0.18 2.02
CA ALA A 118 -10.67 1.09 1.26
C ALA A 118 -11.26 2.19 2.16
N ALA A 119 -11.77 1.84 3.34
CA ALA A 119 -12.26 2.81 4.32
C ALA A 119 -11.15 3.77 4.79
N SER A 120 -9.92 3.28 4.97
CA SER A 120 -8.77 4.12 5.33
C SER A 120 -8.43 5.15 4.24
N TYR A 121 -8.45 4.77 2.96
CA TYR A 121 -8.25 5.70 1.85
C TYR A 121 -9.39 6.72 1.73
N VAL A 122 -10.64 6.31 1.92
CA VAL A 122 -11.79 7.22 1.99
C VAL A 122 -11.64 8.23 3.12
N ASN A 123 -11.16 7.80 4.30
CA ASN A 123 -10.88 8.70 5.41
C ASN A 123 -9.79 9.73 5.06
N VAL A 124 -8.75 9.33 4.32
CA VAL A 124 -7.74 10.26 3.80
C VAL A 124 -8.38 11.28 2.84
N LEU A 125 -9.21 10.84 1.89
CA LEU A 125 -9.93 11.73 0.98
C LEU A 125 -10.82 12.72 1.72
N LEU A 126 -11.54 12.25 2.74
CA LEU A 126 -12.40 13.06 3.61
C LEU A 126 -11.57 14.11 4.40
N LYS A 127 -10.40 13.72 4.92
CA LYS A 127 -9.43 14.63 5.56
C LYS A 127 -8.94 15.71 4.60
N MET A 128 -8.67 15.34 3.34
CA MET A 128 -8.19 16.27 2.33
C MET A 128 -9.28 17.24 1.82
N THR A 129 -10.55 16.83 1.82
CA THR A 129 -11.68 17.59 1.27
C THR A 129 -12.52 18.27 2.34
N VAL A 130 -13.41 17.52 3.00
CA VAL A 130 -14.47 18.03 3.90
C VAL A 130 -13.90 18.47 5.26
N LEU A 131 -13.02 17.66 5.85
CA LEU A 131 -12.45 17.95 7.16
C LEU A 131 -11.24 18.89 7.10
N ARG A 132 -10.92 19.42 5.92
CA ARG A 132 -9.79 20.31 5.66
C ARG A 132 -9.81 21.56 6.53
N ASN A 133 -11.00 22.13 6.75
CA ASN A 133 -11.19 23.36 7.54
C ASN A 133 -11.56 23.06 9.00
N SER A 134 -11.74 21.79 9.36
CA SER A 134 -12.09 21.43 10.72
C SER A 134 -10.86 21.58 11.64
N ASN A 135 -11.08 22.26 12.77
CA ASN A 135 -10.13 22.36 13.87
C ASN A 135 -10.05 21.02 14.62
N PHE A 136 -9.73 19.93 13.92
CA PHE A 136 -9.28 18.72 14.59
C PHE A 136 -8.04 19.07 15.40
N ARG A 137 -8.19 19.12 16.72
CA ARG A 137 -7.06 19.00 17.61
C ARG A 137 -6.47 17.65 17.26
N ILE A 138 -5.32 17.64 16.58
CA ILE A 138 -4.56 16.41 16.41
C ILE A 138 -4.05 16.11 17.82
N VAL A 139 -4.93 15.51 18.62
CA VAL A 139 -4.49 14.67 19.72
C VAL A 139 -3.55 13.67 19.04
N PRO A 140 -2.30 13.51 19.50
CA PRO A 140 -1.45 12.47 18.97
C PRO A 140 -2.29 11.19 18.92
N ALA A 141 -2.40 10.58 17.73
CA ALA A 141 -3.37 9.55 17.39
C ALA A 141 -3.14 8.23 18.15
N GLY A 142 -3.17 8.29 19.47
CA GLY A 142 -3.55 7.18 20.33
C GLY A 142 -5.03 7.38 20.63
N PRO A 143 -5.80 6.29 20.78
CA PRO A 143 -7.19 6.41 21.17
C PRO A 143 -7.25 7.24 22.46
N SER A 144 -7.95 8.37 22.44
CA SER A 144 -8.36 9.01 23.67
C SER A 144 -9.23 8.01 24.41
N TRP A 145 -9.00 7.82 25.71
CA TRP A 145 -9.84 6.97 26.55
C TRP A 145 -11.34 7.35 26.44
N GLU A 146 -11.65 8.56 25.99
CA GLU A 146 -13.00 9.09 25.79
C GLU A 146 -13.68 8.65 24.47
N GLU A 147 -12.93 8.17 23.47
CA GLU A 147 -13.48 7.76 22.14
C GLU A 147 -13.71 6.25 22.03
N MET A 148 -13.25 5.46 23.00
CA MET A 148 -13.39 4.01 23.00
C MET A 148 -14.70 3.60 23.67
N SER A 149 -15.54 2.84 22.95
CA SER A 149 -16.85 2.40 23.44
C SER A 149 -16.76 1.83 24.87
N PRO A 150 -17.55 2.32 25.84
CA PRO A 150 -17.54 1.83 27.22
C PRO A 150 -17.75 0.30 27.32
N SER A 151 -18.46 -0.27 26.35
CA SER A 151 -18.73 -1.70 26.26
C SER A 151 -17.52 -2.56 25.90
N LEU A 152 -16.57 -2.03 25.13
CA LEU A 152 -15.32 -2.73 24.75
C LEU A 152 -14.31 -2.71 25.90
N ILE A 153 -14.22 -1.59 26.62
CA ILE A 153 -13.36 -1.42 27.79
C ILE A 153 -13.77 -2.37 28.92
N ALA A 154 -15.08 -2.52 29.16
CA ALA A 154 -15.61 -3.41 30.19
C ALA A 154 -15.41 -4.90 29.86
N ARG A 155 -15.41 -5.26 28.58
CA ARG A 155 -15.38 -6.66 28.12
C ARG A 155 -13.96 -7.21 27.94
N ALA A 156 -12.97 -6.35 27.67
CA ALA A 156 -11.57 -6.75 27.50
C ALA A 156 -10.58 -5.60 27.85
N PRO A 157 -10.36 -5.32 29.15
CA PRO A 157 -9.48 -4.21 29.58
C PRO A 157 -8.01 -4.41 29.18
N TRP A 158 -7.52 -5.66 29.20
CA TRP A 158 -6.17 -6.03 28.78
C TRP A 158 -5.87 -5.71 27.30
N LEU A 159 -6.84 -5.92 26.41
CA LEU A 159 -6.74 -5.71 24.97
C LEU A 159 -6.75 -4.20 24.68
N CYS A 160 -7.59 -3.44 25.39
CA CYS A 160 -7.60 -1.98 25.29
C CYS A 160 -6.26 -1.37 25.73
N GLN A 161 -5.70 -1.84 26.86
CA GLN A 161 -4.39 -1.39 27.33
C GLN A 161 -3.28 -1.76 26.35
N PHE A 162 -3.28 -2.98 25.84
CA PHE A 162 -2.34 -3.43 24.82
C PHE A 162 -2.44 -2.60 23.54
N LEU A 163 -3.65 -2.36 23.01
CA LEU A 163 -3.88 -1.54 21.82
C LEU A 163 -3.43 -0.09 22.02
N HIS A 164 -3.65 0.48 23.21
CA HIS A 164 -3.19 1.84 23.53
C HIS A 164 -1.67 1.93 23.66
N GLN A 165 -1.03 0.96 24.33
CA GLN A 165 0.42 0.86 24.41
C GLN A 165 1.05 0.64 23.03
N ALA A 166 0.44 -0.22 22.21
CA ALA A 166 0.87 -0.45 20.84
C ALA A 166 0.70 0.83 20.00
N ALA A 167 -0.41 1.55 20.12
CA ALA A 167 -0.65 2.80 19.40
C ALA A 167 0.33 3.91 19.82
N THR A 168 0.58 4.10 21.12
CA THR A 168 1.54 5.10 21.60
C THR A 168 2.97 4.77 21.20
N PHE A 169 3.37 3.50 21.32
CA PHE A 169 4.64 3.00 20.80
C PHE A 169 4.76 3.25 19.30
N TRP A 170 3.71 2.94 18.52
CA TRP A 170 3.66 3.16 17.08
C TRP A 170 3.81 4.64 16.69
N ILE A 171 3.19 5.56 17.42
CA ILE A 171 3.31 7.01 17.21
C ILE A 171 4.74 7.50 17.47
N GLU A 172 5.38 7.00 18.53
CA GLU A 172 6.77 7.34 18.83
C GLU A 172 7.73 6.77 17.79
N LEU A 173 7.51 5.51 17.40
CA LEU A 173 8.26 4.79 16.36
C LEU A 173 8.28 5.56 15.04
N THR A 174 7.10 6.08 14.68
CA THR A 174 6.84 6.68 13.37
C THR A 174 6.69 8.20 13.41
N GLY A 175 7.05 8.81 14.54
CA GLY A 175 6.98 10.24 14.75
C GLY A 175 7.90 10.98 13.77
N TYR A 176 7.36 11.98 13.07
CA TYR A 176 8.11 12.77 12.09
C TYR A 176 9.32 13.49 12.71
N TYR A 177 9.28 13.75 14.02
CA TYR A 177 10.36 14.36 14.80
C TYR A 177 10.98 13.38 15.81
N GLY A 178 10.76 12.06 15.62
CA GLY A 178 11.29 11.01 16.49
C GLY A 178 12.81 10.92 16.45
N HIS A 179 13.43 10.56 17.58
CA HIS A 179 14.89 10.45 17.71
C HIS A 179 15.49 9.35 16.80
N TYR A 180 14.76 8.24 16.65
CA TYR A 180 15.16 7.07 15.85
C TYR A 180 14.42 6.95 14.51
N ARG A 181 13.77 8.03 14.05
CA ARG A 181 12.93 8.01 12.85
C ARG A 181 13.64 7.44 11.61
N LYS A 182 14.88 7.86 11.34
CA LYS A 182 15.63 7.39 10.15
C LYS A 182 15.91 5.89 10.19
N PHE A 183 16.17 5.34 11.38
CA PHE A 183 16.36 3.90 11.57
C PHE A 183 15.07 3.14 11.30
N TRP A 184 13.94 3.59 11.85
CA TRP A 184 12.66 2.93 11.62
C TRP A 184 12.20 3.05 10.17
N ASN A 185 12.38 4.20 9.52
CA ASN A 185 12.05 4.35 8.09
C ASN A 185 12.89 3.40 7.22
N MET A 186 14.19 3.29 7.51
CA MET A 186 15.08 2.33 6.86
C MET A 186 14.60 0.88 7.07
N LEU A 187 14.21 0.50 8.28
CA LEU A 187 13.75 -0.85 8.57
C LEU A 187 12.43 -1.17 7.86
N PHE A 188 11.46 -0.26 7.89
CA PHE A 188 10.22 -0.40 7.14
C PHE A 188 10.51 -0.57 5.65
N LYS A 189 11.40 0.25 5.10
CA LYS A 189 11.75 0.16 3.67
C LYS A 189 12.47 -1.16 3.32
N ALA A 190 13.33 -1.66 4.21
CA ALA A 190 13.93 -2.98 4.03
C ALA A 190 12.88 -4.10 4.00
N GLY A 191 11.86 -4.01 4.88
CA GLY A 191 10.71 -4.92 4.85
C GLY A 191 9.93 -4.84 3.53
N ASP A 192 9.62 -3.62 3.07
CA ASP A 192 8.92 -3.41 1.79
C ASP A 192 9.71 -4.04 0.63
N ILE A 193 11.04 -3.82 0.56
CA ILE A 193 11.89 -4.40 -0.49
C ILE A 193 11.90 -5.94 -0.47
N ILE A 194 11.88 -6.56 0.71
CA ILE A 194 11.79 -8.03 0.81
C ILE A 194 10.47 -8.50 0.20
N VAL A 195 9.36 -7.86 0.57
CA VAL A 195 8.02 -8.19 0.07
C VAL A 195 7.92 -7.93 -1.44
N GLU A 196 8.47 -6.83 -1.94
CA GLU A 196 8.59 -6.49 -3.37
C GLU A 196 9.44 -7.53 -4.12
N ALA A 197 10.56 -7.99 -3.56
CA ALA A 197 11.44 -8.99 -4.17
C ALA A 197 10.78 -10.37 -4.24
N VAL A 198 10.04 -10.77 -3.21
CA VAL A 198 9.26 -12.02 -3.22
C VAL A 198 8.16 -11.94 -4.27
N GLN A 199 7.46 -10.81 -4.38
CA GLN A 199 6.46 -10.60 -5.42
C GLN A 199 7.08 -10.66 -6.83
N LEU A 200 8.25 -10.05 -7.03
CA LEU A 200 8.99 -10.15 -8.29
C LEU A 200 9.33 -11.61 -8.61
N HIS A 201 9.79 -12.39 -7.64
CA HIS A 201 10.08 -13.81 -7.85
C HIS A 201 8.83 -14.58 -8.28
N HIS A 202 7.67 -14.35 -7.66
CA HIS A 202 6.41 -14.95 -8.11
C HIS A 202 6.03 -14.55 -9.54
N LEU A 203 6.26 -13.29 -9.93
CA LEU A 203 6.01 -12.84 -11.31
C LEU A 203 6.97 -13.49 -12.32
N LEU A 204 8.22 -13.76 -11.91
CA LEU A 204 9.19 -14.46 -12.74
C LEU A 204 8.84 -15.95 -12.89
N GLU A 205 8.43 -16.61 -11.80
CA GLU A 205 7.94 -18.00 -11.82
C GLU A 205 6.67 -18.16 -12.65
N ALA A 206 5.84 -17.12 -12.71
CA ALA A 206 4.63 -17.08 -13.54
C ALA A 206 4.90 -16.92 -15.05
N GLY A 207 6.15 -16.66 -15.47
CA GLY A 207 6.51 -16.49 -16.87
C GLY A 207 5.98 -15.18 -17.48
N LEU A 208 5.90 -14.10 -16.70
CA LEU A 208 5.38 -12.80 -17.15
C LEU A 208 6.12 -12.26 -18.40
N SER A 209 5.48 -11.37 -19.17
CA SER A 209 6.18 -10.65 -20.25
C SER A 209 7.48 -10.00 -19.75
N THR A 210 8.56 -10.17 -20.49
CA THR A 210 9.91 -9.68 -20.13
C THR A 210 9.92 -8.18 -19.90
N THR A 211 9.19 -7.41 -20.71
CA THR A 211 9.07 -5.95 -20.57
C THR A 211 8.49 -5.56 -19.21
N LEU A 212 7.45 -6.26 -18.76
CA LEU A 212 6.83 -6.01 -17.46
C LEU A 212 7.73 -6.46 -16.30
N ALA A 213 8.42 -7.59 -16.45
CA ALA A 213 9.38 -8.08 -15.46
C ALA A 213 10.55 -7.09 -15.26
N TYR A 214 11.13 -6.56 -16.34
CA TYR A 214 12.16 -5.51 -16.27
C TYR A 214 11.62 -4.20 -15.71
N GLY A 215 10.39 -3.81 -16.07
CA GLY A 215 9.74 -2.63 -15.50
C GLY A 215 9.57 -2.71 -13.98
N TYR A 216 9.07 -3.84 -13.48
CA TYR A 216 8.92 -4.08 -12.04
C TYR A 216 10.29 -4.09 -11.32
N THR A 217 11.29 -4.74 -11.93
CA THR A 217 12.67 -4.77 -11.42
C THR A 217 13.29 -3.37 -11.36
N ALA A 218 13.05 -2.53 -12.37
CA ALA A 218 13.53 -1.15 -12.39
C ALA A 218 12.87 -0.29 -11.30
N LEU A 219 11.60 -0.54 -10.98
CA LEU A 219 10.91 0.11 -9.87
C LEU A 219 11.53 -0.28 -8.52
N ILE A 220 11.86 -1.55 -8.30
CA ILE A 220 12.55 -1.99 -7.06
C ILE A 220 13.94 -1.36 -7.00
N ALA A 221 14.70 -1.41 -8.10
CA ALA A 221 16.04 -0.86 -8.18
C ALA A 221 16.05 0.65 -7.88
N SER A 222 15.09 1.41 -8.41
CA SER A 222 14.96 2.86 -8.15
C SER A 222 14.47 3.18 -6.74
N SER A 223 13.58 2.37 -6.18
CA SER A 223 13.16 2.41 -4.76
C SER A 223 14.37 2.23 -3.82
N CYS A 224 15.23 1.25 -4.10
CA CYS A 224 16.49 1.05 -3.38
C CYS A 224 17.47 2.23 -3.52
N LEU A 225 17.66 2.76 -4.73
CA LEU A 225 18.56 3.89 -4.98
C LEU A 225 18.06 5.18 -4.32
N SER A 226 16.75 5.41 -4.32
CA SER A 226 16.11 6.51 -3.58
C SER A 226 16.45 6.43 -2.09
N GLN A 227 16.31 5.24 -1.48
CA GLN A 227 16.64 5.05 -0.08
C GLN A 227 18.15 5.23 0.19
N ALA A 228 19.02 4.72 -0.70
CA ALA A 228 20.45 4.94 -0.60
C ALA A 228 20.81 6.43 -0.64
N TYR A 229 20.18 7.18 -1.55
CA TYR A 229 20.37 8.61 -1.70
C TYR A 229 19.99 9.38 -0.43
N PHE A 230 18.85 9.06 0.21
CA PHE A 230 18.45 9.70 1.48
C PHE A 230 19.39 9.38 2.66
N ILE A 231 20.05 8.21 2.64
CA ILE A 231 21.04 7.83 3.65
C ILE A 231 22.38 8.54 3.42
N LEU A 232 22.87 8.56 2.18
CA LEU A 232 24.17 9.11 1.82
C LEU A 232 24.21 10.64 1.82
N PHE A 233 23.09 11.30 1.47
CA PHE A 233 22.99 12.75 1.38
C PHE A 233 21.95 13.34 2.35
N PRO A 234 22.15 13.22 3.67
CA PRO A 234 21.13 13.57 4.66
C PRO A 234 20.84 15.08 4.77
N VAL A 235 21.69 15.95 4.22
CA VAL A 235 21.58 17.42 4.29
C VAL A 235 20.78 17.99 3.12
N ALA A 236 20.71 17.28 1.98
CA ALA A 236 20.11 17.78 0.75
C ALA A 236 18.57 17.64 0.71
N HIS A 237 17.98 16.90 1.65
CA HIS A 237 16.54 16.58 1.62
C HIS A 237 15.84 16.86 2.93
N THR A 238 14.56 17.18 2.81
CA THR A 238 13.68 17.26 3.96
C THR A 238 13.14 15.88 4.29
N ALA A 239 12.76 15.68 5.54
CA ALA A 239 12.09 14.45 5.93
C ALA A 239 10.69 14.31 5.29
N PHE A 240 10.21 15.31 4.53
CA PHE A 240 8.92 15.29 3.85
C PHE A 240 9.09 14.69 2.48
N SER A 241 10.12 15.14 1.76
CA SER A 241 10.52 14.55 0.48
C SER A 241 10.86 13.07 0.60
N GLU A 242 11.50 12.65 1.69
CA GLU A 242 11.76 11.23 1.97
C GLU A 242 10.46 10.40 2.01
N VAL A 243 9.52 10.80 2.87
CA VAL A 243 8.23 10.09 3.02
C VAL A 243 7.39 10.17 1.75
N LEU A 244 7.43 11.29 1.04
CA LEU A 244 6.72 11.47 -0.23
C LEU A 244 7.21 10.48 -1.28
N VAL A 245 8.53 10.39 -1.46
CA VAL A 245 9.11 9.47 -2.45
C VAL A 245 8.81 8.02 -2.08
N ASP A 246 8.94 7.64 -0.80
CA ASP A 246 8.56 6.30 -0.33
C ASP A 246 7.07 6.00 -0.63
N THR A 247 6.18 6.96 -0.35
CA THR A 247 4.74 6.81 -0.60
C THR A 247 4.43 6.60 -2.09
N VAL A 248 5.19 7.27 -2.97
CA VAL A 248 5.04 7.11 -4.43
C VAL A 248 5.44 5.70 -4.86
N PHE A 249 6.56 5.16 -4.39
CA PHE A 249 6.96 3.79 -4.72
C PHE A 249 5.96 2.76 -4.19
N ASP A 250 5.51 2.91 -2.95
CA ASP A 250 4.54 1.99 -2.35
C ASP A 250 3.21 2.01 -3.13
N MET A 251 2.79 3.18 -3.63
CA MET A 251 1.64 3.30 -4.54
C MET A 251 1.86 2.55 -5.85
N PHE A 252 3.07 2.65 -6.43
CA PHE A 252 3.37 1.93 -7.67
C PHE A 252 3.23 0.42 -7.49
N PHE A 253 3.73 -0.14 -6.39
CA PHE A 253 3.66 -1.58 -6.13
C PHE A 253 2.26 -2.05 -5.73
N ALA A 254 1.57 -1.32 -4.84
CA ALA A 254 0.28 -1.73 -4.32
C ALA A 254 -0.87 -1.54 -5.33
N VAL A 255 -0.77 -0.53 -6.21
CA VAL A 255 -1.88 -0.10 -7.08
C VAL A 255 -1.49 -0.09 -8.56
N VAL A 256 -0.45 0.64 -8.94
CA VAL A 256 -0.18 0.91 -10.37
C VAL A 256 0.30 -0.33 -11.13
N CYS A 257 1.25 -1.09 -10.59
CA CYS A 257 1.77 -2.29 -11.23
C CYS A 257 0.66 -3.33 -11.48
N PRO A 258 -0.17 -3.69 -10.47
CA PRO A 258 -1.33 -4.55 -10.69
C PRO A 258 -2.30 -4.06 -11.78
N ILE A 259 -2.58 -2.74 -11.86
CA ILE A 259 -3.40 -2.16 -12.94
C ILE A 259 -2.74 -2.32 -14.30
N ILE A 260 -1.43 -2.05 -14.40
CA ILE A 260 -0.67 -2.23 -15.64
C ILE A 260 -0.69 -3.69 -16.10
N LEU A 261 -0.59 -4.66 -15.18
CA LEU A 261 -0.69 -6.09 -15.51
C LEU A 261 -2.05 -6.43 -16.13
N VAL A 262 -3.14 -5.92 -15.56
CA VAL A 262 -4.49 -6.09 -16.10
C VAL A 262 -4.63 -5.46 -17.49
N LEU A 263 -4.18 -4.21 -17.65
CA LEU A 263 -4.25 -3.50 -18.92
C LEU A 263 -3.45 -4.21 -20.01
N HIS A 264 -2.22 -4.63 -19.70
CA HIS A 264 -1.39 -5.37 -20.65
C HIS A 264 -2.05 -6.69 -21.07
N SER A 265 -2.67 -7.39 -20.13
CA SER A 265 -3.39 -8.63 -20.43
C SER A 265 -4.59 -8.36 -21.34
N TYR A 266 -5.35 -7.29 -21.07
CA TYR A 266 -6.52 -6.90 -21.87
C TYR A 266 -6.13 -6.54 -23.31
N THR A 267 -5.03 -5.81 -23.50
CA THR A 267 -4.59 -5.40 -24.84
C THR A 267 -3.96 -6.53 -25.65
N THR A 268 -3.45 -7.57 -24.98
CA THR A 268 -2.77 -8.70 -25.64
C THR A 268 -3.74 -9.83 -25.98
N PHE A 269 -4.85 -9.95 -25.25
CA PHE A 269 -5.84 -11.02 -25.45
C PHE A 269 -6.56 -10.88 -26.79
N ASP A 270 -6.28 -11.83 -27.69
CA ASP A 270 -6.90 -11.93 -29.00
C ASP A 270 -7.86 -13.13 -29.07
N LEU A 271 -9.13 -12.82 -29.38
CA LEU A 271 -10.20 -13.79 -29.57
C LEU A 271 -11.14 -13.24 -30.63
N ASP A 272 -11.32 -13.97 -31.73
CA ASP A 272 -12.33 -13.66 -32.73
C ASP A 272 -13.73 -14.00 -32.18
N ARG A 273 -14.31 -13.01 -31.51
CA ARG A 273 -15.64 -13.11 -30.88
C ARG A 273 -16.75 -13.31 -31.92
N ALA A 274 -16.58 -12.82 -33.15
CA ALA A 274 -17.58 -13.01 -34.19
C ALA A 274 -17.61 -14.47 -34.65
N LEU A 275 -16.43 -15.06 -34.87
CA LEU A 275 -16.29 -16.48 -35.19
C LEU A 275 -16.77 -17.37 -34.05
N ALA A 276 -16.38 -17.07 -32.80
CA ALA A 276 -16.81 -17.83 -31.63
C ALA A 276 -18.35 -17.84 -31.48
N ARG A 277 -19.01 -16.69 -31.68
CA ARG A 277 -20.49 -16.60 -31.67
C ARG A 277 -21.14 -17.35 -32.83
N LEU A 278 -20.49 -17.44 -34.00
CA LEU A 278 -20.97 -18.26 -35.11
C LEU A 278 -20.94 -19.74 -34.73
N TYR A 279 -19.85 -20.21 -34.13
CA TYR A 279 -19.71 -21.61 -33.73
C TYR A 279 -20.71 -22.02 -32.65
N LEU A 280 -21.05 -21.11 -31.71
CA LEU A 280 -22.13 -21.33 -30.75
C LEU A 280 -23.49 -21.59 -31.41
N LYS A 281 -23.76 -20.99 -32.57
CA LYS A 281 -25.02 -21.13 -33.33
C LYS A 281 -25.03 -22.34 -34.26
N VAL A 282 -23.89 -22.66 -34.86
CA VAL A 282 -23.77 -23.69 -35.90
C VAL A 282 -23.58 -25.08 -35.32
N TYR A 283 -22.74 -25.21 -34.29
CA TYR A 283 -22.38 -26.52 -33.74
C TYR A 283 -23.28 -26.93 -32.57
N PHE A 284 -23.50 -28.24 -32.43
CA PHE A 284 -24.33 -28.81 -31.37
C PHE A 284 -23.67 -28.66 -29.98
N PRO A 285 -24.47 -28.63 -28.89
CA PRO A 285 -23.95 -28.58 -27.53
C PRO A 285 -23.01 -29.74 -27.20
N GLY A 286 -21.83 -29.46 -26.64
CA GLY A 286 -20.82 -30.46 -26.30
C GLY A 286 -19.78 -30.74 -27.38
N SER A 287 -19.94 -30.21 -28.60
CA SER A 287 -18.90 -30.27 -29.63
C SER A 287 -17.65 -29.47 -29.22
N PHE A 288 -16.48 -29.96 -29.64
CA PHE A 288 -15.20 -29.31 -29.35
C PHE A 288 -15.09 -27.94 -30.03
N GLN A 289 -15.57 -27.82 -31.27
CA GLN A 289 -15.56 -26.57 -32.04
C GLN A 289 -16.40 -25.48 -31.36
N ARG A 290 -17.41 -25.84 -30.58
CA ARG A 290 -18.24 -24.90 -29.82
C ARG A 290 -17.51 -24.28 -28.63
N GLN A 291 -16.40 -24.87 -28.18
CA GLN A 291 -15.62 -24.35 -27.05
C GLN A 291 -14.74 -23.18 -27.49
N ALA A 292 -15.08 -21.96 -27.07
CA ALA A 292 -14.37 -20.75 -27.49
C ALA A 292 -12.93 -20.72 -26.95
N ARG A 293 -12.70 -21.29 -25.75
CA ARG A 293 -11.34 -21.39 -25.19
C ARG A 293 -10.35 -22.13 -26.09
N MET A 294 -10.83 -23.10 -26.89
CA MET A 294 -9.99 -23.88 -27.79
C MET A 294 -9.57 -23.10 -29.04
N GLN A 295 -10.23 -21.98 -29.31
CA GLN A 295 -9.92 -21.08 -30.44
C GLN A 295 -8.97 -19.95 -30.03
N SER A 296 -8.97 -19.59 -28.74
CA SER A 296 -8.07 -18.56 -28.20
C SER A 296 -6.61 -19.00 -28.27
N ASP A 297 -5.69 -18.04 -28.42
CA ASP A 297 -4.27 -18.36 -28.37
C ASP A 297 -3.92 -18.96 -26.99
N PRO A 298 -3.49 -20.23 -26.91
CA PRO A 298 -3.16 -20.87 -25.63
C PRO A 298 -2.05 -20.13 -24.89
N VAL A 299 -1.14 -19.44 -25.59
CA VAL A 299 -0.05 -18.67 -24.96
C VAL A 299 -0.61 -17.49 -24.19
N VAL A 300 -1.42 -16.67 -24.86
CA VAL A 300 -1.97 -15.45 -24.24
C VAL A 300 -2.98 -15.80 -23.16
N THR A 301 -3.79 -16.84 -23.37
CA THR A 301 -4.75 -17.34 -22.39
C THR A 301 -4.06 -17.85 -21.13
N THR A 302 -2.95 -18.59 -21.25
CA THR A 302 -2.19 -19.08 -20.08
C THR A 302 -1.49 -17.94 -19.34
N LEU A 303 -0.84 -17.02 -20.07
CA LEU A 303 -0.22 -15.84 -19.48
C LEU A 303 -1.22 -14.95 -18.73
N PHE A 304 -2.41 -14.73 -19.30
CA PHE A 304 -3.46 -14.01 -18.59
C PHE A 304 -3.86 -14.74 -17.31
N ARG A 305 -4.06 -16.06 -17.35
CA ARG A 305 -4.43 -16.81 -16.15
C ARG A 305 -3.38 -16.68 -15.06
N PHE A 306 -2.10 -16.80 -15.40
CA PHE A 306 -1.03 -16.60 -14.43
C PHE A 306 -0.98 -15.16 -13.89
N ALA A 307 -1.16 -14.16 -14.75
CA ALA A 307 -1.24 -12.76 -14.32
C ALA A 307 -2.47 -12.52 -13.43
N PHE A 308 -3.63 -13.07 -13.78
CA PHE A 308 -4.87 -12.95 -13.02
C PHE A 308 -4.77 -13.66 -11.68
N ASP A 309 -4.19 -14.87 -11.64
CA ASP A 309 -3.89 -15.59 -10.40
C ASP A 309 -2.87 -14.82 -9.55
N SER A 310 -1.91 -14.12 -10.17
CA SER A 310 -1.01 -13.18 -9.49
C SER A 310 -1.68 -11.90 -8.98
N LEU A 311 -2.98 -11.69 -9.23
CA LEU A 311 -3.81 -10.64 -8.58
C LEU A 311 -4.71 -11.22 -7.49
N ARG A 312 -4.96 -12.52 -7.56
CA ARG A 312 -5.80 -13.25 -6.62
C ARG A 312 -4.99 -13.65 -5.40
N THR A 313 -5.68 -13.70 -4.27
CA THR A 313 -5.10 -14.15 -3.02
C THR A 313 -5.44 -15.61 -2.84
N LEU A 314 -4.61 -16.48 -3.40
CA LEU A 314 -4.83 -17.93 -3.40
C LEU A 314 -4.21 -18.60 -2.17
N THR A 315 -3.07 -18.07 -1.71
CA THR A 315 -2.33 -18.63 -0.58
C THR A 315 -2.22 -17.64 0.58
N TRP A 316 -1.90 -18.16 1.77
CA TRP A 316 -1.60 -17.35 2.95
C TRP A 316 -0.39 -16.43 2.74
N SER A 317 0.62 -16.87 1.99
CA SER A 317 1.76 -16.03 1.60
C SER A 317 1.32 -14.86 0.72
N ASP A 318 0.48 -15.11 -0.29
CA ASP A 318 -0.04 -14.05 -1.17
C ASP A 318 -0.84 -13.03 -0.38
N LEU A 319 -1.63 -13.51 0.61
CA LEU A 319 -2.41 -12.65 1.49
C LEU A 319 -1.48 -11.73 2.28
N VAL A 320 -0.47 -12.30 2.93
CA VAL A 320 0.48 -11.53 3.75
C VAL A 320 1.22 -10.50 2.90
N ILE A 321 1.70 -10.87 1.70
CA ILE A 321 2.40 -9.97 0.78
C ILE A 321 1.52 -8.77 0.41
N ARG A 322 0.31 -9.04 -0.07
CA ARG A 322 -0.61 -7.99 -0.56
C ARG A 322 -1.13 -7.11 0.56
N VAL A 323 -1.49 -7.70 1.70
CA VAL A 323 -1.93 -6.96 2.88
C VAL A 323 -0.79 -6.07 3.38
N THR A 324 0.44 -6.57 3.44
CA THR A 324 1.60 -5.79 3.88
C THR A 324 1.86 -4.61 2.94
N MET A 325 1.91 -4.83 1.62
CA MET A 325 2.11 -3.75 0.64
C MET A 325 1.02 -2.67 0.75
N ASN A 326 -0.24 -3.07 0.84
CA ASN A 326 -1.35 -2.12 0.91
C ASN A 326 -1.41 -1.39 2.27
N ILE A 327 -1.12 -2.07 3.37
CA ILE A 327 -1.03 -1.43 4.70
C ILE A 327 0.13 -0.44 4.73
N SER A 328 1.30 -0.79 4.19
CA SER A 328 2.47 0.10 4.11
C SER A 328 2.13 1.40 3.37
N PHE A 329 1.52 1.27 2.18
CA PHE A 329 1.05 2.41 1.41
C PHE A 329 0.00 3.26 2.16
N SER A 330 -1.08 2.64 2.67
CA SER A 330 -2.14 3.33 3.43
C SER A 330 -1.60 4.08 4.64
N TYR A 331 -0.68 3.44 5.35
CA TYR A 331 0.00 4.02 6.49
C TYR A 331 0.79 5.27 6.07
N ARG A 332 1.69 5.16 5.09
CA ARG A 332 2.52 6.31 4.64
C ARG A 332 1.67 7.44 4.07
N LEU A 333 0.64 7.14 3.29
CA LEU A 333 -0.29 8.12 2.75
C LEU A 333 -1.02 8.90 3.85
N THR A 334 -1.57 8.19 4.84
CA THR A 334 -2.26 8.82 5.98
C THR A 334 -1.32 9.75 6.73
N ARG A 335 -0.10 9.31 7.00
CA ARG A 335 0.93 10.10 7.69
C ARG A 335 1.33 11.33 6.89
N LEU A 336 1.48 11.20 5.58
CA LEU A 336 1.86 12.29 4.71
C LEU A 336 0.81 13.40 4.72
N VAL A 337 -0.47 13.05 4.63
CA VAL A 337 -1.58 14.01 4.72
C VAL A 337 -1.65 14.67 6.10
N GLU A 338 -1.45 13.91 7.18
CA GLU A 338 -1.37 14.46 8.54
C GLU A 338 -0.25 15.49 8.70
N VAL A 339 0.92 15.23 8.13
CA VAL A 339 2.07 16.16 8.18
C VAL A 339 1.76 17.45 7.40
N ILE A 340 1.12 17.36 6.24
CA ILE A 340 0.70 18.54 5.47
C ILE A 340 -0.29 19.38 6.30
N HIS A 341 -1.29 18.74 6.90
CA HIS A 341 -2.26 19.42 7.77
C HIS A 341 -1.60 20.08 8.99
N GLN A 342 -0.65 19.38 9.63
CA GLN A 342 0.10 19.92 10.77
C GLN A 342 0.96 21.13 10.39
N ARG A 343 1.68 21.07 9.25
CA ARG A 343 2.49 22.21 8.78
C ARG A 343 1.63 23.44 8.58
N ARG A 344 0.44 23.28 8.00
CA ARG A 344 -0.51 24.37 7.77
C ARG A 344 -1.04 24.98 9.08
N LYS A 345 -1.40 24.16 10.07
CA LYS A 345 -1.82 24.64 11.40
C LYS A 345 -0.71 25.38 12.14
N ARG A 346 0.54 24.92 12.03
CA ARG A 346 1.71 25.58 12.63
C ARG A 346 2.08 26.89 11.92
N LEU A 347 1.85 27.01 10.61
CA LEU A 347 2.00 28.28 9.89
C LEU A 347 0.99 29.34 10.38
N ARG A 348 -0.19 28.92 10.85
CA ARG A 348 -1.24 29.80 11.40
C ARG A 348 -1.05 30.17 12.89
N THR A 349 -0.18 29.48 13.62
CA THR A 349 0.09 29.78 15.04
C THR A 349 1.56 30.21 15.18
N SER A 350 1.77 31.48 15.52
CA SER A 350 3.07 32.18 15.62
C SER A 350 4.29 31.27 15.83
N SER A 351 5.25 31.46 14.92
CA SER A 351 6.49 30.72 14.62
C SER A 351 7.52 30.56 15.76
N ALA A 352 7.14 30.66 17.03
CA ALA A 352 8.09 30.78 18.14
C ALA A 352 8.64 29.45 18.71
N LYS A 353 8.24 28.28 18.20
CA LYS A 353 8.80 26.96 18.61
C LYS A 353 9.41 26.16 17.46
N LEU A 354 9.61 26.79 16.30
CA LEU A 354 10.11 26.15 15.08
C LEU A 354 11.64 26.13 14.99
N ALA A 355 12.37 25.73 16.04
CA ALA A 355 13.83 25.59 15.90
C ALA A 355 14.54 24.75 16.97
N LYS A 356 13.84 23.95 17.80
CA LYS A 356 14.55 22.87 18.49
C LYS A 356 14.68 21.72 17.50
N LEU A 357 15.59 21.89 16.53
CA LEU A 357 16.16 20.82 15.72
C LEU A 357 16.71 19.78 16.69
N ARG A 358 15.86 18.84 17.10
CA ARG A 358 16.32 17.68 17.84
C ARG A 358 17.15 16.89 16.84
N THR A 359 18.45 16.82 17.09
CA THR A 359 19.42 16.13 16.26
C THR A 359 18.94 14.71 16.03
N GLN A 360 18.48 14.40 14.81
CA GLN A 360 18.08 13.05 14.46
C GLN A 360 19.32 12.16 14.42
N ARG A 361 19.24 10.96 14.99
CA ARG A 361 20.35 10.02 14.91
C ARG A 361 20.54 9.59 13.47
N ARG A 362 21.73 9.85 12.92
CA ARG A 362 22.07 9.46 11.54
C ARG A 362 22.23 7.94 11.47
N VAL A 363 21.78 7.38 10.36
CA VAL A 363 22.05 5.99 9.98
C VAL A 363 23.48 5.94 9.41
N PRO A 364 24.26 4.89 9.70
CA PRO A 364 25.61 4.75 9.14
C PRO A 364 25.61 4.71 7.61
N CYS A 365 26.60 5.34 6.97
CA CYS A 365 26.68 5.41 5.50
C CYS A 365 26.84 4.04 4.82
N TRP A 366 27.45 3.06 5.48
CA TRP A 366 27.61 1.69 4.94
C TRP A 366 26.25 1.02 4.68
N VAL A 367 25.21 1.39 5.42
CA VAL A 367 23.85 0.92 5.16
C VAL A 367 23.36 1.42 3.80
N GLY A 368 23.69 2.66 3.42
CA GLY A 368 23.39 3.18 2.09
C GLY A 368 24.06 2.37 0.98
N ALA A 369 25.29 1.90 1.20
CA ALA A 369 25.98 1.02 0.26
C ALA A 369 25.27 -0.34 0.11
N LEU A 370 24.64 -0.88 1.17
CA LEU A 370 23.83 -2.09 1.06
C LEU A 370 22.60 -1.90 0.16
N PHE A 371 21.93 -0.75 0.23
CA PHE A 371 20.81 -0.46 -0.67
C PHE A 371 21.26 -0.33 -2.14
N VAL A 372 22.44 0.24 -2.38
CA VAL A 372 23.04 0.26 -3.74
C VAL A 372 23.33 -1.17 -4.21
N ALA A 373 23.94 -1.99 -3.34
CA ALA A 373 24.22 -3.39 -3.66
C ALA A 373 22.93 -4.19 -3.93
N ALA A 374 21.87 -3.97 -3.16
CA ALA A 374 20.57 -4.60 -3.37
C ALA A 374 19.94 -4.18 -4.71
N SER A 375 20.06 -2.92 -5.10
CA SER A 375 19.60 -2.42 -6.40
C SER A 375 20.29 -3.14 -7.56
N VAL A 376 21.63 -3.23 -7.52
CA VAL A 376 22.41 -3.95 -8.54
C VAL A 376 22.07 -5.44 -8.54
N PHE A 377 21.94 -6.05 -7.36
CA PHE A 377 21.62 -7.46 -7.22
C PHE A 377 20.28 -7.81 -7.87
N VAL A 378 19.22 -7.04 -7.62
CA VAL A 378 17.89 -7.29 -8.18
C VAL A 378 17.91 -7.19 -9.71
N LEU A 379 18.63 -6.23 -10.29
CA LEU A 379 18.79 -6.11 -11.74
C LEU A 379 19.52 -7.31 -12.35
N VAL A 380 20.64 -7.72 -11.73
CA VAL A 380 21.43 -8.87 -12.19
C VAL A 380 20.65 -10.17 -12.05
N TYR A 381 19.95 -10.34 -10.93
CA TYR A 381 19.11 -11.52 -10.65
C TYR A 381 18.04 -11.69 -11.73
N THR A 382 17.23 -10.65 -11.99
CA THR A 382 16.19 -10.72 -13.04
C THR A 382 16.78 -11.01 -14.41
N ASN A 383 17.85 -10.31 -14.80
CA ASN A 383 18.50 -10.52 -16.09
C ASN A 383 19.05 -11.94 -16.22
N LYS A 384 19.60 -12.51 -15.14
CA LYS A 384 20.07 -13.90 -15.12
C LYS A 384 18.91 -14.89 -15.22
N CYS A 385 17.85 -14.74 -14.42
CA CYS A 385 16.67 -15.60 -14.50
C CYS A 385 16.10 -15.65 -15.92
N ILE A 386 15.93 -14.50 -16.56
CA ILE A 386 15.35 -14.41 -17.91
C ILE A 386 16.31 -14.98 -18.95
N SER A 387 17.58 -14.56 -18.96
CA SER A 387 18.53 -14.96 -19.99
C SER A 387 18.85 -16.46 -19.97
N GLU A 388 19.04 -17.06 -18.79
CA GLU A 388 19.33 -18.50 -18.70
C GLU A 388 18.10 -19.34 -19.07
N SER A 389 16.90 -18.95 -18.62
CA SER A 389 15.67 -19.70 -18.93
C SER A 389 15.31 -19.63 -20.41
N GLN A 390 15.51 -18.48 -21.07
CA GLN A 390 15.32 -18.36 -22.52
C GLN A 390 16.25 -19.28 -23.30
N LYS A 391 17.53 -19.37 -22.91
CA LYS A 391 18.49 -20.28 -23.55
C LYS A 391 18.12 -21.75 -23.34
N ALA A 392 17.71 -22.12 -22.13
CA ALA A 392 17.30 -23.49 -21.81
C ALA A 392 16.06 -23.92 -22.61
N CYS A 393 15.13 -23.00 -22.86
CA CYS A 393 13.89 -23.27 -23.59
C CYS A 393 13.98 -23.08 -25.11
N GLU A 394 15.06 -22.51 -25.64
CA GLU A 394 15.24 -22.29 -27.09
C GLU A 394 15.19 -23.61 -27.90
N LEU A 395 15.64 -24.71 -27.29
CA LEU A 395 15.61 -26.05 -27.89
C LEU A 395 14.21 -26.70 -27.90
N TYR A 396 13.24 -26.11 -27.22
CA TYR A 396 11.89 -26.67 -27.02
C TYR A 396 10.82 -25.72 -27.57
N PRO A 397 10.64 -25.61 -28.90
CA PRO A 397 9.67 -24.69 -29.50
C PRO A 397 8.21 -24.98 -29.12
N GLN A 398 7.93 -26.21 -28.69
CA GLN A 398 6.63 -26.61 -28.16
C GLN A 398 6.31 -25.93 -26.82
N CYS A 399 7.33 -25.48 -26.07
CA CYS A 399 7.15 -24.77 -24.82
C CYS A 399 6.90 -23.28 -25.06
N VAL A 400 5.63 -22.90 -25.04
CA VAL A 400 5.21 -21.53 -25.38
C VAL A 400 5.21 -20.56 -24.20
N ALA A 401 5.17 -21.07 -22.97
CA ALA A 401 5.31 -20.29 -21.75
C ALA A 401 6.16 -21.06 -20.73
N PHE A 402 7.10 -20.39 -20.09
CA PHE A 402 8.06 -20.97 -19.15
C PHE A 402 8.38 -20.00 -18.02
N ALA A 403 8.77 -20.55 -16.87
CA ALA A 403 9.19 -19.78 -15.70
C ALA A 403 10.60 -19.19 -15.91
N TYR A 404 10.90 -18.04 -15.32
CA TYR A 404 12.26 -17.50 -15.30
C TYR A 404 12.97 -17.88 -14.01
N ARG A 405 13.91 -18.82 -14.11
CA ARG A 405 14.71 -19.33 -13.00
C ARG A 405 16.19 -19.06 -13.22
N TRP A 406 16.89 -18.78 -12.13
CA TRP A 406 18.34 -18.82 -12.10
C TRP A 406 18.77 -20.17 -11.50
N ASP A 407 18.59 -21.24 -12.28
CA ASP A 407 19.05 -22.59 -11.96
C ASP A 407 20.25 -22.96 -12.84
N ARG A 408 21.13 -23.83 -12.34
CA ARG A 408 22.24 -24.42 -13.10
C ARG A 408 21.83 -25.69 -13.85
N GLN A 409 20.59 -26.14 -13.69
CA GLN A 409 20.07 -27.28 -14.42
C GLN A 409 19.69 -26.83 -15.84
N ASP A 410 20.24 -27.48 -16.86
CA ASP A 410 19.97 -27.21 -18.29
C ASP A 410 18.58 -27.72 -18.74
N VAL A 411 17.57 -27.66 -17.86
CA VAL A 411 16.22 -28.14 -18.11
C VAL A 411 15.28 -26.95 -18.27
N CYS A 412 14.56 -26.89 -19.40
CA CYS A 412 13.55 -25.84 -19.64
C CYS A 412 12.42 -25.94 -18.60
N PRO A 413 12.19 -24.90 -17.77
CA PRO A 413 11.11 -24.88 -16.78
C PRO A 413 9.76 -24.53 -17.42
N CYS A 414 9.29 -25.43 -18.29
CA CYS A 414 8.08 -25.20 -19.08
C CYS A 414 6.81 -25.17 -18.22
N LEU A 415 5.97 -24.16 -18.44
CA LEU A 415 4.67 -23.99 -17.79
C LEU A 415 3.51 -24.41 -18.70
N ALA A 416 3.63 -24.13 -19.99
CA ALA A 416 2.64 -24.49 -21.00
C ALA A 416 3.31 -25.02 -22.26
N LEU A 417 2.90 -26.22 -22.65
CA LEU A 417 3.33 -26.87 -23.88
C LEU A 417 2.14 -26.91 -24.86
N VAL A 418 2.39 -26.52 -26.10
CA VAL A 418 1.41 -26.59 -27.19
C VAL A 418 1.90 -27.60 -28.19
N ASP A 419 1.19 -28.72 -28.29
CA ASP A 419 1.48 -29.82 -29.22
C ASP A 419 0.60 -29.76 -30.49
N VAL A 420 0.21 -28.54 -30.89
CA VAL A 420 -0.67 -28.33 -32.05
C VAL A 420 0.16 -27.81 -33.21
N ASP A 421 0.15 -28.57 -34.31
CA ASP A 421 0.73 -28.14 -35.58
C ASP A 421 0.00 -26.88 -36.08
N ARG A 422 0.67 -25.73 -36.00
CA ARG A 422 0.16 -24.43 -36.51
C ARG A 422 0.30 -24.29 -38.03
N ALA A 423 0.96 -25.24 -38.69
CA ALA A 423 1.05 -25.26 -40.15
C ALA A 423 -0.35 -25.39 -40.75
N PRO A 424 -0.72 -24.57 -41.76
CA PRO A 424 -1.99 -24.73 -42.43
C PRO A 424 -2.06 -26.14 -43.00
N LYS A 425 -3.10 -26.89 -42.62
CA LYS A 425 -3.40 -28.17 -43.26
C LYS A 425 -3.75 -27.87 -44.71
N THR A 426 -2.77 -27.96 -45.60
CA THR A 426 -3.05 -28.11 -47.02
C THR A 426 -3.71 -29.47 -47.17
N TYR A 427 -5.05 -29.49 -47.20
CA TYR A 427 -5.79 -30.64 -47.68
C TYR A 427 -5.54 -30.72 -49.19
N GLY A 428 -4.51 -31.48 -49.57
CA GLY A 428 -4.20 -31.84 -50.95
C GLY A 428 -5.00 -33.04 -51.40
#